data_AF-A0A368P2X1-F1
#
_entry.id   AF-A0A368P2X1-F1
#
_cell.length_a   1.000
_cell.length_b   1.000
_cell.length_c   1.000
_cell.angle_alpha   90.00
_cell.angle_beta   90.00
_cell.angle_gamma   90.00
#
_symmetry.space_group_name_H-M   'P 1'
#
loop_
_entity.id
_entity.type
_entity.pdbx_description
1 polymer ?
#
loop_
_entity_poly.entity_id
_entity_poly.type
_entity_poly.pdbx_seq_one_letter_code
_entity_poly.pdbx_strand_id
1 'polypeptide(L)'
;MSSCLKPFSLFLFMFLCVAFGFAQSTATNVKPPIRSSHDYFYEYRGNNVLTGGLGASLISNGEAGGSYGFYGQLGYKQHVTPYLNFNLTFNAFSLEYDKKLNKSFMSLDLNLESVLMPDSFITPYVYLGGGMKTTDKFSEKGLKVQGGFGGEYMLKHGFGIKVFAEYNHTFLVHFDERIFGESNVSFWRVGLGINYYLGKTRITKKQRISDDEPTIINSNPIKYK
;
A
#
# COMPACT_ATOMS: atom_id res chain seq x y z
N MET A 1 -7.46 30.99 -8.16
CA MET A 1 -7.60 29.52 -8.01
C MET A 1 -7.27 28.83 -9.33
N SER A 2 -5.99 28.58 -9.65
CA SER A 2 -5.62 27.79 -10.85
C SER A 2 -4.16 27.29 -10.89
N SER A 3 -3.37 27.47 -9.83
CA SER A 3 -1.92 27.21 -9.89
C SER A 3 -1.46 25.93 -9.18
N CYS A 4 -2.29 25.30 -8.35
CA CYS A 4 -1.86 24.20 -7.46
C CYS A 4 -2.04 22.79 -8.06
N LEU A 5 -2.72 22.65 -9.19
CA LEU A 5 -2.98 21.33 -9.83
C LEU A 5 -1.86 20.84 -10.74
N LYS A 6 -0.96 21.75 -11.17
CA LYS A 6 0.09 21.47 -12.17
C LYS A 6 1.24 20.56 -11.68
N PRO A 7 1.74 20.63 -10.43
CA PRO A 7 2.82 19.74 -10.00
C PRO A 7 2.34 18.30 -9.75
N PHE A 8 1.08 18.10 -9.37
CA PHE A 8 0.51 16.77 -9.11
C PHE A 8 0.35 15.95 -10.40
N SER A 9 -0.11 16.58 -11.49
CA SER A 9 -0.24 15.93 -12.79
C SER A 9 1.12 15.57 -13.40
N LEU A 10 2.13 16.42 -13.26
CA LEU A 10 3.47 16.17 -13.79
C LEU A 10 4.17 15.02 -13.03
N PHE A 11 3.99 14.95 -11.71
CA PHE A 11 4.59 13.91 -10.88
C PHE A 11 3.91 12.55 -11.09
N LEU A 12 2.57 12.52 -11.25
CA LEU A 12 1.82 11.32 -11.60
C LEU A 12 2.21 10.78 -12.99
N PHE A 13 2.43 11.68 -13.96
CA PHE A 13 2.87 11.31 -15.30
C PHE A 13 4.32 10.80 -15.31
N MET A 14 5.21 11.42 -14.53
CA MET A 14 6.60 10.98 -14.38
C MET A 14 6.71 9.62 -13.67
N PHE A 15 5.89 9.38 -12.65
CA PHE A 15 5.83 8.07 -11.97
C PHE A 15 5.31 6.97 -12.90
N LEU A 16 4.33 7.30 -13.76
CA LEU A 16 3.82 6.40 -14.79
C LEU A 16 4.90 6.06 -15.83
N CYS A 17 5.69 7.03 -16.30
CA CYS A 17 6.77 6.79 -17.25
C CYS A 17 7.91 5.93 -16.69
N VAL A 18 8.25 6.09 -15.41
CA VAL A 18 9.29 5.29 -14.76
C VAL A 18 8.84 3.82 -14.60
N ALA A 19 7.55 3.57 -14.32
CA ALA A 19 7.02 2.20 -14.27
C ALA A 19 7.12 1.47 -15.62
N PHE A 20 6.98 2.19 -16.75
CA PHE A 20 7.17 1.60 -18.07
C PHE A 20 8.66 1.40 -18.45
N GLY A 21 9.57 2.24 -17.97
CA GLY A 21 11.01 2.14 -18.29
C GLY A 21 11.68 0.88 -17.73
N PHE A 22 11.21 0.36 -16.59
CA PHE A 22 11.74 -0.88 -16.00
C PHE A 22 11.20 -2.17 -16.67
N ALA A 23 10.26 -2.08 -17.61
CA ALA A 23 9.70 -3.25 -18.30
C ALA A 23 10.59 -3.80 -19.42
N GLN A 24 11.71 -3.14 -19.75
CA GLN A 24 12.68 -3.64 -20.73
C GLN A 24 13.97 -4.10 -20.05
N SER A 25 14.01 -5.37 -19.65
CA SER A 25 15.26 -6.06 -19.32
C SER A 25 15.28 -7.49 -19.87
N THR A 26 16.11 -7.65 -20.90
CA THR A 26 16.83 -8.85 -21.33
C THR A 26 15.99 -10.10 -21.63
N ALA A 27 15.58 -10.25 -22.88
CA ALA A 27 15.05 -11.48 -23.42
C ALA A 27 16.17 -12.53 -23.59
N THR A 28 16.31 -13.44 -22.62
CA THR A 28 16.99 -14.72 -22.84
C THR A 28 16.07 -15.65 -23.63
N ASN A 29 16.60 -16.28 -24.69
CA ASN A 29 15.91 -17.08 -25.71
C ASN A 29 15.39 -18.46 -25.23
N VAL A 30 14.93 -18.55 -23.98
CA VAL A 30 14.18 -19.70 -23.47
C VAL A 30 12.83 -19.14 -23.06
N LYS A 31 11.80 -19.29 -23.89
CA LYS A 31 10.43 -18.93 -23.50
C LYS A 31 10.04 -19.85 -22.33
N PRO A 32 9.95 -19.36 -21.08
CA PRO A 32 9.29 -20.13 -20.04
C PRO A 32 7.82 -20.33 -20.49
N PRO A 33 7.10 -21.34 -19.98
CA PRO A 33 5.66 -21.38 -20.18
C PRO A 33 5.07 -20.01 -19.80
N ILE A 34 4.25 -19.44 -20.67
CA ILE A 34 3.61 -18.13 -20.45
C ILE A 34 2.76 -18.26 -19.17
N ARG A 35 3.33 -17.88 -18.03
CA ARG A 35 2.61 -17.85 -16.75
C ARG A 35 1.78 -16.58 -16.71
N SER A 36 0.48 -16.73 -16.44
CA SER A 36 -0.40 -15.59 -16.20
C SER A 36 0.03 -14.84 -14.94
N SER A 37 -0.14 -13.51 -14.91
CA SER A 37 0.13 -12.70 -13.71
C SER A 37 -0.64 -13.19 -12.48
N HIS A 38 -1.80 -13.78 -12.71
CA HIS A 38 -2.59 -14.47 -11.69
C HIS A 38 -1.81 -15.61 -11.03
N ASP A 39 -1.16 -16.47 -11.82
CA ASP A 39 -0.43 -17.61 -11.29
C ASP A 39 0.83 -17.19 -10.53
N TYR A 40 1.54 -16.17 -11.03
CA TYR A 40 2.71 -15.62 -10.34
C TYR A 40 2.32 -14.96 -9.01
N PHE A 41 1.23 -14.19 -8.97
CA PHE A 41 0.76 -13.54 -7.76
C PHE A 41 0.52 -14.56 -6.64
N TYR A 42 -0.23 -15.64 -6.92
CA TYR A 42 -0.56 -16.68 -5.93
C TYR A 42 0.60 -17.62 -5.55
N GLU A 43 1.71 -17.52 -6.27
CA GLU A 43 2.95 -18.22 -5.96
C GLU A 43 3.70 -17.55 -4.80
N TYR A 44 3.69 -16.21 -4.74
CA TYR A 44 4.45 -15.43 -3.75
C TYR A 44 3.57 -14.67 -2.74
N ARG A 45 2.31 -14.39 -3.08
CA ARG A 45 1.37 -13.55 -2.33
C ARG A 45 0.08 -14.31 -2.02
N GLY A 46 -0.46 -14.05 -0.84
CA GLY A 46 -1.77 -14.52 -0.39
C GLY A 46 -2.88 -13.50 -0.66
N ASN A 47 -4.15 -13.91 -0.54
CA ASN A 47 -5.27 -12.96 -0.68
C ASN A 47 -5.38 -12.00 0.50
N ASN A 48 -5.11 -12.52 1.71
CA ASN A 48 -5.27 -11.78 2.94
C ASN A 48 -3.90 -11.27 3.39
N VAL A 49 -3.80 -10.01 3.82
CA VAL A 49 -2.52 -9.39 4.17
C VAL A 49 -2.67 -8.61 5.46
N LEU A 50 -1.78 -8.85 6.41
CA LEU A 50 -1.58 -7.95 7.54
C LEU A 50 -0.52 -6.94 7.15
N THR A 51 -0.86 -5.67 7.30
CA THR A 51 0.03 -4.58 6.96
C THR A 51 0.34 -3.74 8.19
N GLY A 52 1.60 -3.35 8.33
CA GLY A 52 2.06 -2.45 9.39
C GLY A 52 3.01 -1.42 8.80
N GLY A 53 3.08 -0.24 9.39
CA GLY A 53 4.00 0.79 8.93
C GLY A 53 4.22 1.89 9.96
N LEU A 54 5.36 2.56 9.84
CA LEU A 54 5.75 3.71 10.63
C LEU A 54 6.25 4.81 9.68
N GLY A 55 6.14 6.06 10.11
CA GLY A 55 6.55 7.17 9.27
C GLY A 55 6.39 8.53 9.92
N ALA A 56 6.32 9.55 9.08
CA ALA A 56 6.13 10.93 9.47
C ALA A 56 4.89 11.55 8.82
N SER A 57 4.21 12.41 9.55
CA SER A 57 3.15 13.29 9.05
C SER A 57 3.71 14.71 8.83
N LEU A 58 3.31 15.34 7.73
CA LEU A 58 3.78 16.66 7.29
C LEU A 58 2.58 17.54 6.95
N ILE A 59 2.48 18.72 7.56
CA ILE A 59 1.37 19.65 7.31
C ILE A 59 1.68 20.49 6.07
N SER A 60 0.75 20.56 5.11
CA SER A 60 0.97 21.25 3.83
C SER A 60 0.73 22.77 3.88
N ASN A 61 0.02 23.28 4.89
CA ASN A 61 -0.52 24.66 4.94
C ASN A 61 0.04 25.54 6.06
N GLY A 62 1.19 25.21 6.68
CA GLY A 62 1.78 26.00 7.77
C GLY A 62 2.89 26.95 7.30
N GLU A 63 2.82 28.23 7.67
CA GLU A 63 3.91 29.19 7.49
C GLU A 63 5.16 28.75 8.26
N ALA A 64 6.31 28.79 7.58
CA ALA A 64 7.68 28.78 8.12
C ALA A 64 7.95 27.91 9.38
N GLY A 65 7.96 26.58 9.21
CA GLY A 65 8.50 25.66 10.20
C GLY A 65 7.98 24.25 9.99
N GLY A 66 8.71 23.43 9.22
CA GLY A 66 8.33 22.06 8.89
C GLY A 66 8.05 21.23 10.14
N SER A 67 6.78 21.14 10.51
CA SER A 67 6.35 20.40 11.69
C SER A 67 6.11 18.96 11.29
N TYR A 68 6.94 18.05 11.80
CA TYR A 68 6.86 16.63 11.55
C TYR A 68 6.22 15.95 12.76
N GLY A 69 5.25 15.07 12.52
CA GLY A 69 4.67 14.23 13.56
C GLY A 69 5.02 12.77 13.35
N PHE A 70 4.96 11.98 14.43
CA PHE A 70 5.07 10.54 14.31
C PHE A 70 3.80 9.96 13.68
N TYR A 71 3.96 8.91 12.90
CA TYR A 71 2.86 8.17 12.29
C TYR A 71 3.09 6.67 12.41
N GLY A 72 2.04 5.96 12.85
CA GLY A 72 1.96 4.51 12.86
C GLY A 72 0.68 4.02 12.18
N GLN A 73 0.79 2.90 11.49
CA GLN A 73 -0.29 2.25 10.75
C GLN A 73 -0.30 0.75 11.05
N LEU A 74 -1.50 0.22 11.25
CA LEU A 74 -1.79 -1.21 11.22
C LEU A 74 -3.03 -1.43 10.36
N GLY A 75 -3.09 -2.53 9.63
CA GLY A 75 -4.22 -2.75 8.74
C GLY A 75 -4.31 -4.16 8.20
N TYR A 76 -5.39 -4.36 7.47
CA TYR A 76 -5.73 -5.61 6.81
C TYR A 76 -6.08 -5.32 5.34
N LYS A 77 -5.44 -6.05 4.43
CA LYS A 77 -5.78 -6.01 3.00
C LYS A 77 -6.39 -7.31 2.55
N GLN A 78 -7.36 -7.22 1.65
CA GLN A 78 -7.97 -8.35 0.98
C GLN A 78 -7.91 -8.14 -0.54
N HIS A 79 -7.13 -8.99 -1.22
CA HIS A 79 -7.05 -9.00 -2.68
C HIS A 79 -8.30 -9.68 -3.25
N VAL A 80 -8.99 -8.95 -4.12
CA VAL A 80 -10.10 -9.49 -4.93
C VAL A 80 -9.54 -10.02 -6.24
N THR A 81 -8.56 -9.33 -6.79
CA THR A 81 -7.77 -9.76 -7.96
C THR A 81 -6.29 -9.44 -7.70
N PRO A 82 -5.35 -10.01 -8.48
CA PRO A 82 -3.93 -9.62 -8.39
C PRO A 82 -3.69 -8.11 -8.56
N TYR A 83 -4.60 -7.41 -9.25
CA TYR A 83 -4.48 -5.99 -9.58
C TYR A 83 -5.30 -5.08 -8.64
N LEU A 84 -6.16 -5.63 -7.79
CA LEU A 84 -7.11 -4.85 -7.00
C LEU A 84 -7.34 -5.46 -5.62
N ASN A 85 -7.20 -4.63 -4.58
CA ASN A 85 -7.46 -5.01 -3.21
C ASN A 85 -8.21 -3.94 -2.42
N PHE A 86 -8.95 -4.38 -1.40
CA PHE A 86 -9.51 -3.52 -0.37
C PHE A 86 -8.57 -3.50 0.83
N ASN A 87 -8.32 -2.31 1.37
CA ASN A 87 -7.38 -2.10 2.46
C ASN A 87 -8.06 -1.30 3.59
N LEU A 88 -8.23 -1.95 4.74
CA LEU A 88 -8.73 -1.34 5.96
C LEU A 88 -7.53 -1.04 6.88
N THR A 89 -7.31 0.22 7.21
CA THR A 89 -6.18 0.64 8.05
C THR A 89 -6.61 1.46 9.25
N PHE A 90 -6.06 1.12 10.40
CA PHE A 90 -6.05 1.92 11.60
C PHE A 90 -4.74 2.69 11.70
N ASN A 91 -4.83 3.99 11.93
CA ASN A 91 -3.71 4.90 11.89
C ASN A 91 -3.67 5.73 13.17
N ALA A 92 -2.51 5.80 13.81
CA ALA A 92 -2.25 6.69 14.92
C ALA A 92 -1.18 7.69 14.46
N PHE A 93 -1.46 8.99 14.54
CA PHE A 93 -0.50 10.00 14.11
C PHE A 93 -0.60 11.24 14.98
N SER A 94 0.53 11.90 15.17
CA SER A 94 0.61 13.21 15.81
C SER A 94 0.70 14.28 14.73
N LEU A 95 0.12 15.44 15.00
CA LEU A 95 0.36 16.66 14.23
C LEU A 95 0.89 17.70 15.20
N GLU A 96 2.09 18.20 14.91
CA GLU A 96 2.70 19.29 15.68
C GLU A 96 2.40 20.61 14.97
N TYR A 97 1.96 21.62 15.73
CA TYR A 97 1.80 22.99 15.24
C TYR A 97 2.66 23.90 16.11
N ASP A 98 3.70 24.49 15.50
CA ASP A 98 4.57 25.53 16.11
C ASP A 98 5.11 25.17 17.52
N LYS A 99 5.79 24.01 17.64
CA LYS A 99 6.54 23.51 18.82
C LYS A 99 5.83 23.47 20.18
N LYS A 100 4.58 23.91 20.27
CA LYS A 100 3.83 24.11 21.52
C LYS A 100 2.55 23.29 21.60
N LEU A 101 2.06 22.76 20.47
CA LEU A 101 0.85 21.94 20.42
C LEU A 101 1.15 20.62 19.69
N ASN A 102 1.37 19.56 20.48
CA ASN A 102 1.41 18.18 20.00
C ASN A 102 0.04 17.55 20.26
N LYS A 103 -0.75 17.33 19.20
CA LYS A 103 -2.03 16.61 19.29
C LYS A 103 -1.90 15.27 18.57
N SER A 104 -2.27 14.20 19.27
CA SER A 104 -2.39 12.87 18.70
C SER A 104 -3.81 12.62 18.20
N PHE A 105 -3.89 11.93 17.07
CA PHE A 105 -5.11 11.62 16.35
C PHE A 105 -5.12 10.14 16.00
N MET A 106 -6.32 9.58 15.95
CA MET A 106 -6.57 8.24 15.43
C MET A 106 -7.48 8.33 14.21
N SER A 107 -7.24 7.50 13.22
CA SER A 107 -8.14 7.38 12.07
C SER A 107 -8.33 5.94 11.62
N LEU A 108 -9.55 5.65 11.20
CA LEU A 108 -9.91 4.41 10.54
C LEU A 108 -10.21 4.71 9.07
N ASP A 109 -9.50 4.03 8.18
CA ASP A 109 -9.46 4.36 6.76
C ASP A 109 -9.79 3.11 5.95
N LEU A 110 -10.68 3.26 4.97
CA LEU A 110 -11.01 2.24 3.98
C LEU A 110 -10.55 2.72 2.61
N ASN A 111 -9.62 1.96 2.02
CA ASN A 111 -8.96 2.29 0.77
C ASN A 111 -9.19 1.19 -0.28
N LEU A 112 -9.34 1.61 -1.53
CA LEU A 112 -9.26 0.77 -2.71
C LEU A 112 -7.87 0.95 -3.31
N GLU A 113 -7.10 -0.13 -3.42
CA GLU A 113 -5.73 -0.13 -3.88
C GLU A 113 -5.63 -0.92 -5.20
N SER A 114 -5.01 -0.29 -6.20
CA SER A 114 -4.69 -0.90 -7.48
C SER A 114 -3.20 -1.17 -7.56
N VAL A 115 -2.88 -2.43 -7.86
CA VAL A 115 -1.53 -2.95 -8.00
C VAL A 115 -1.17 -2.97 -9.49
N LEU A 116 -0.14 -2.22 -9.89
CA LEU A 116 0.19 -2.03 -11.31
C LEU A 116 0.98 -3.22 -11.88
N MET A 117 1.92 -3.77 -11.10
CA MET A 117 2.83 -4.83 -11.54
C MET A 117 2.85 -6.01 -10.55
N PRO A 118 1.78 -6.83 -10.51
CA PRO A 118 1.65 -7.94 -9.55
C PRO A 118 2.57 -9.14 -9.87
N ASP A 119 3.10 -9.20 -11.08
CA ASP A 119 3.99 -10.24 -11.59
C ASP A 119 5.50 -9.93 -11.39
N SER A 120 5.80 -8.83 -10.69
CA SER A 120 7.16 -8.41 -10.37
C SER A 120 7.46 -8.50 -8.86
N PHE A 121 8.75 -8.52 -8.52
CA PHE A 121 9.24 -8.39 -7.14
C PHE A 121 9.08 -6.97 -6.61
N ILE A 122 9.22 -5.97 -7.48
CA ILE A 122 8.92 -4.56 -7.18
C ILE A 122 7.56 -4.24 -7.79
N THR A 123 6.63 -3.89 -6.94
CA THR A 123 5.23 -3.75 -7.29
C THR A 123 4.75 -2.35 -6.90
N PRO A 124 4.72 -1.42 -7.86
CA PRO A 124 4.10 -0.11 -7.67
C PRO A 124 2.59 -0.27 -7.45
N TYR A 125 2.04 0.54 -6.56
CA TYR A 125 0.61 0.59 -6.31
C TYR A 125 0.13 2.02 -6.07
N VAL A 126 -1.15 2.24 -6.36
CA VAL A 126 -1.85 3.49 -6.10
C VAL A 126 -3.13 3.17 -5.35
N TYR A 127 -3.59 4.07 -4.50
CA TYR A 127 -4.83 3.85 -3.77
C TYR A 127 -5.57 5.16 -3.53
N LEU A 128 -6.88 5.02 -3.38
CA LEU A 128 -7.77 6.10 -2.98
C LEU A 128 -8.78 5.57 -1.97
N GLY A 129 -9.26 6.42 -1.08
CA GLY A 129 -10.21 6.00 -0.08
C GLY A 129 -10.74 7.13 0.77
N GLY A 130 -11.53 6.72 1.75
CA GLY A 130 -12.13 7.60 2.73
C GLY A 130 -11.94 7.01 4.12
N GLY A 131 -11.97 7.88 5.12
CA GLY A 131 -11.83 7.47 6.49
C GLY A 131 -12.55 8.40 7.44
N MET A 132 -12.57 7.99 8.69
CA MET A 132 -13.06 8.78 9.81
C MET A 132 -11.87 9.09 10.71
N LYS A 133 -11.72 10.37 11.08
CA LYS A 133 -10.72 10.84 12.03
C LYS A 133 -11.40 11.16 13.35
N THR A 134 -10.76 10.76 14.44
CA THR A 134 -11.12 11.14 15.81
C THR A 134 -9.90 11.67 16.54
N THR A 135 -10.12 12.65 17.40
CA THR A 135 -9.11 13.14 18.35
C THR A 135 -9.14 12.25 19.60
N ASP A 136 -8.05 12.19 20.37
CA ASP A 136 -7.93 11.39 21.61
C ASP A 136 -9.05 11.61 22.64
N LYS A 137 -9.74 12.75 22.59
CA LYS A 137 -10.87 13.07 23.47
C LYS A 137 -12.26 12.74 22.88
N PHE A 138 -12.33 12.02 21.76
CA PHE A 138 -13.57 11.59 21.07
C PHE A 138 -14.59 12.71 20.75
N SER A 139 -14.23 13.98 20.91
CA SER A 139 -15.17 15.11 20.84
C SER A 139 -15.47 15.57 19.42
N GLU A 140 -14.63 15.24 18.45
CA GLU A 140 -14.76 15.71 17.06
C GLU A 140 -14.58 14.51 16.11
N LYS A 141 -15.65 14.19 15.38
CA LYS A 141 -15.65 13.19 14.30
C LYS A 141 -15.54 13.94 12.98
N GLY A 142 -14.45 13.75 12.26
CA GLY A 142 -14.24 14.34 10.94
C GLY A 142 -14.25 13.26 9.87
N LEU A 143 -14.92 13.53 8.74
CA LEU A 143 -14.74 12.72 7.54
C LEU A 143 -13.45 13.13 6.85
N LYS A 144 -12.77 12.18 6.24
CA LYS A 144 -11.59 12.45 5.44
C LYS A 144 -11.59 11.64 4.17
N VAL A 145 -10.93 12.19 3.17
CA VAL A 145 -10.58 11.48 1.94
C VAL A 145 -9.06 11.42 1.85
N GLN A 146 -8.55 10.32 1.33
CA GLN A 146 -7.13 10.11 1.17
C GLN A 146 -6.81 9.45 -0.15
N GLY A 147 -5.64 9.77 -0.69
CA GLY A 147 -5.11 9.16 -1.88
C GLY A 147 -3.61 9.06 -1.77
N GLY A 148 -3.04 7.96 -2.23
CA GLY A 148 -1.62 7.71 -2.08
C GLY A 148 -1.07 6.82 -3.16
N PHE A 149 0.24 6.74 -3.17
CA PHE A 149 1.00 5.86 -4.04
C PHE A 149 2.16 5.27 -3.26
N GLY A 150 2.66 4.13 -3.71
CA GLY A 150 3.74 3.43 -3.05
C GLY A 150 4.35 2.35 -3.91
N GLY A 151 5.36 1.72 -3.34
CA GLY A 151 6.00 0.55 -3.92
C GLY A 151 6.16 -0.52 -2.85
N GLU A 152 5.87 -1.75 -3.23
CA GLU A 152 6.20 -2.94 -2.45
C GLU A 152 7.40 -3.65 -3.07
N TYR A 153 8.33 -4.11 -2.23
CA TYR A 153 9.39 -5.04 -2.59
C TYR A 153 9.21 -6.36 -1.85
N MET A 154 9.09 -7.46 -2.59
CA MET A 154 8.97 -8.80 -2.02
C MET A 154 10.34 -9.32 -1.59
N LEU A 155 10.59 -9.42 -0.28
CA LEU A 155 11.83 -9.98 0.26
C LEU A 155 11.85 -11.51 0.19
N LYS A 156 10.72 -12.13 0.50
CA LYS A 156 10.54 -13.59 0.50
C LYS A 156 9.06 -13.91 0.29
N HIS A 157 8.78 -15.19 0.06
CA HIS A 157 7.40 -15.68 -0.04
C HIS A 157 6.57 -15.22 1.16
N GLY A 158 5.50 -14.49 0.86
CA GLY A 158 4.56 -13.97 1.84
C GLY A 158 5.04 -12.80 2.71
N PHE A 159 6.22 -12.22 2.44
CA PHE A 159 6.71 -11.04 3.17
C PHE A 159 7.24 -9.96 2.21
N GLY A 160 6.57 -8.81 2.21
CA GLY A 160 6.95 -7.63 1.45
C GLY A 160 7.32 -6.46 2.36
N ILE A 161 8.27 -5.63 1.92
CA ILE A 161 8.51 -4.30 2.47
C ILE A 161 7.78 -3.30 1.60
N LYS A 162 7.12 -2.32 2.19
CA LYS A 162 6.44 -1.24 1.46
C LYS A 162 7.01 0.13 1.81
N VAL A 163 7.03 1.02 0.84
CA VAL A 163 7.18 2.46 1.01
C VAL A 163 5.95 3.14 0.45
N PHE A 164 5.46 4.17 1.11
CA PHE A 164 4.25 4.85 0.69
C PHE A 164 4.25 6.33 1.03
N ALA A 165 3.59 7.10 0.17
CA ALA A 165 3.28 8.50 0.35
C ALA A 165 1.78 8.69 0.17
N GLU A 166 1.15 9.37 1.11
CA GLU A 166 -0.29 9.56 1.17
C GLU A 166 -0.62 11.03 1.37
N TYR A 167 -1.54 11.51 0.55
CA TYR A 167 -2.18 12.80 0.70
C TYR A 167 -3.52 12.63 1.38
N ASN A 168 -3.75 13.38 2.46
CA ASN A 168 -4.99 13.39 3.21
C ASN A 168 -5.64 14.76 3.14
N HIS A 169 -6.96 14.76 2.94
CA HIS A 169 -7.78 15.94 3.00
C HIS A 169 -8.94 15.69 3.98
N THR A 170 -9.04 16.50 5.04
CA THR A 170 -10.12 16.37 6.03
C THR A 170 -11.24 17.35 5.71
N PHE A 171 -12.48 16.84 5.66
CA PHE A 171 -13.68 17.66 5.62
C PHE A 171 -14.31 17.68 7.02
N LEU A 172 -14.38 18.85 7.65
CA LEU A 172 -15.12 19.02 8.89
C LEU A 172 -16.60 19.17 8.52
N VAL A 173 -17.40 18.13 8.75
CA VAL A 173 -18.85 18.20 8.54
C VAL A 173 -19.51 18.58 9.87
N HIS A 174 -19.84 19.87 10.04
CA HIS A 174 -20.72 20.30 11.12
C HIS A 174 -22.18 20.20 10.65
N PHE A 175 -22.89 19.22 11.17
CA PHE A 175 -24.36 19.20 11.16
C PHE A 175 -24.86 20.05 12.34
N ASP A 176 -24.72 21.38 12.26
CA ASP A 176 -25.75 22.30 12.73
C ASP A 176 -25.38 23.75 12.37
N GLU A 177 -26.41 24.55 12.16
CA GLU A 177 -26.36 25.93 11.72
C GLU A 177 -25.57 26.83 12.70
N ARG A 178 -24.33 27.24 12.35
CA ARG A 178 -23.76 28.58 12.63
C ARG A 178 -22.30 28.75 12.15
N ILE A 179 -22.14 29.65 11.18
CA ILE A 179 -21.19 30.79 11.15
C ILE A 179 -19.68 30.49 11.34
N PHE A 180 -18.96 30.58 10.20
CA PHE A 180 -17.56 30.98 9.99
C PHE A 180 -16.41 30.13 10.56
N GLY A 181 -15.61 29.55 9.66
CA GLY A 181 -14.26 29.03 9.99
C GLY A 181 -13.71 28.02 8.99
N GLU A 182 -13.57 28.40 7.72
CA GLU A 182 -12.84 27.60 6.72
C GLU A 182 -11.44 27.24 7.23
N SER A 183 -11.15 25.95 7.37
CA SER A 183 -9.79 25.48 7.09
C SER A 183 -9.83 24.01 6.71
N ASN A 184 -9.89 23.78 5.40
CA ASN A 184 -9.57 22.50 4.80
C ASN A 184 -8.08 22.19 5.08
N VAL A 185 -7.78 21.46 6.15
CA VAL A 185 -6.41 21.10 6.50
C VAL A 185 -5.99 19.88 5.66
N SER A 186 -5.01 20.10 4.79
CA SER A 186 -4.39 19.05 3.99
C SER A 186 -3.01 18.69 4.55
N PHE A 187 -2.73 17.40 4.62
CA PHE A 187 -1.46 16.89 5.15
C PHE A 187 -0.96 15.69 4.36
N TRP A 188 0.34 15.51 4.35
CA TRP A 188 1.03 14.37 3.76
C TRP A 188 1.46 13.40 4.85
N ARG A 189 1.43 12.11 4.54
CA ARG A 189 2.03 11.04 5.35
C ARG A 189 3.01 10.28 4.49
N VAL A 190 4.23 10.11 4.97
CA VAL A 190 5.25 9.30 4.29
C VAL A 190 5.72 8.24 5.26
N GLY A 191 5.81 6.99 4.82
CA GLY A 191 6.15 5.89 5.71
C GLY A 191 6.79 4.69 5.03
N LEU A 192 7.40 3.88 5.87
CA LEU A 192 7.94 2.56 5.57
C LEU A 192 7.13 1.52 6.32
N GLY A 193 6.93 0.36 5.73
CA GLY A 193 6.13 -0.69 6.34
C GLY A 193 6.43 -2.07 5.81
N ILE A 194 5.63 -3.01 6.29
CA ILE A 194 5.71 -4.41 5.96
C ILE A 194 4.31 -4.94 5.61
N ASN A 195 4.28 -5.90 4.71
CA ASN A 195 3.11 -6.66 4.33
C ASN A 195 3.39 -8.14 4.57
N TYR A 196 2.60 -8.74 5.44
CA TYR A 196 2.63 -10.16 5.72
C TYR A 196 1.40 -10.84 5.11
N TYR A 197 1.62 -11.66 4.10
CA TYR A 197 0.56 -12.32 3.37
C TYR A 197 0.16 -13.63 4.05
N LEU A 198 -1.10 -13.69 4.47
CA LEU A 198 -1.76 -14.84 5.05
C LEU A 198 -2.35 -15.73 3.95
N GLY A 199 -1.88 -16.98 3.89
CA GLY A 199 -2.42 -17.99 2.97
C GLY A 199 -1.38 -19.03 2.60
N LYS A 200 -1.81 -20.25 2.27
CA LYS A 200 -0.92 -21.27 1.71
C LYS A 200 -0.59 -20.86 0.28
N THR A 201 0.63 -20.38 0.04
CA THR A 201 1.10 -20.15 -1.33
C THR A 201 1.14 -21.48 -2.09
N ARG A 202 1.01 -21.43 -3.43
CA ARG A 202 1.08 -22.65 -4.24
C ARG A 202 2.40 -23.40 -4.06
N ILE A 203 3.50 -22.69 -3.79
CA ILE A 203 4.81 -23.30 -3.48
C ILE A 203 4.75 -24.08 -2.18
N THR A 204 4.21 -23.52 -1.09
CA THR A 204 4.08 -24.25 0.18
C THR A 204 3.18 -25.47 0.04
N LYS A 205 2.16 -25.43 -0.83
CA LYS A 205 1.34 -26.60 -1.14
C LYS A 205 2.11 -27.65 -1.96
N LYS A 206 2.84 -27.23 -3.00
CA LYS A 206 3.64 -28.13 -3.85
C LYS A 206 4.80 -28.79 -3.11
N GLN A 207 5.48 -28.05 -2.23
CA GLN A 207 6.53 -28.59 -1.36
C GLN A 207 5.96 -29.65 -0.41
N ARG A 208 4.85 -29.35 0.28
CA ARG A 208 4.19 -30.35 1.16
C ARG A 208 3.71 -31.60 0.42
N ILE A 209 3.22 -31.47 -0.81
CA ILE A 209 2.83 -32.62 -1.63
C ILE A 209 4.08 -33.41 -2.07
N SER A 210 5.16 -32.73 -2.43
CA SER A 210 6.43 -33.39 -2.79
C SER A 210 7.10 -34.11 -1.62
N ASP A 211 6.91 -33.62 -0.40
CA ASP A 211 7.47 -34.24 0.81
C ASP A 211 6.63 -35.45 1.29
N ASP A 212 5.35 -35.52 0.88
CA ASP A 212 4.37 -36.54 1.28
C ASP A 212 4.18 -37.64 0.21
N GLU A 213 4.66 -37.43 -1.02
CA GLU A 213 4.65 -38.46 -2.07
C GLU A 213 5.96 -39.27 -2.07
N PRO A 214 5.91 -40.61 -1.98
CA PRO A 214 7.08 -41.44 -2.21
C PRO A 214 7.52 -41.30 -3.67
N THR A 215 8.71 -40.74 -3.92
CA THR A 215 9.26 -40.64 -5.27
C THR A 215 9.54 -42.04 -5.83
N ILE A 216 8.59 -42.58 -6.61
CA ILE A 216 8.82 -43.80 -7.39
C ILE A 216 9.60 -43.39 -8.64
N ILE A 217 10.93 -43.50 -8.58
CA ILE A 217 11.78 -43.40 -9.76
C ILE A 217 11.57 -44.69 -10.55
N ASN A 218 10.63 -44.68 -11.48
CA ASN A 218 10.47 -45.75 -12.46
C ASN A 218 11.60 -45.64 -13.49
N SER A 219 12.80 -46.08 -13.11
CA SER A 219 13.91 -46.22 -14.03
C SER A 219 13.58 -47.35 -15.02
N ASN A 220 13.34 -46.98 -16.26
CA ASN A 220 13.11 -47.95 -17.33
C ASN A 220 14.37 -48.83 -17.51
N PRO A 221 14.31 -50.17 -17.43
CA PRO A 221 15.47 -51.00 -17.70
C PRO A 221 15.82 -50.96 -19.19
N ILE A 222 17.00 -50.42 -19.51
CA ILE A 222 17.55 -50.46 -20.87
C ILE A 222 17.95 -51.91 -21.17
N LYS A 223 17.15 -52.59 -21.99
CA LYS A 223 17.51 -53.91 -22.53
C LYS A 223 18.52 -53.70 -23.66
N TYR A 224 19.77 -54.08 -23.44
CA TYR A 224 20.72 -54.31 -24.53
C TYR A 224 20.40 -55.66 -25.17
N LYS A 225 20.25 -55.66 -26.50
CA LYS A 225 20.07 -56.85 -27.32
C LYS A 225 21.42 -57.32 -27.84
#